data_AF-A0A1X1SZI7-F1
#
_entry.id   AF-A0A1X1SZI7-F1
#
_cell.length_a   1.000
_cell.length_b   1.000
_cell.length_c   1.000
_cell.angle_alpha   90.00
_cell.angle_beta   90.00
_cell.angle_gamma   90.00
#
_symmetry.space_group_name_H-M   'P 1'
#
loop_
_entity.id
_entity.type
_entity.pdbx_description
1 polymer ?
#
loop_
_entity_poly.entity_id
_entity_poly.type
_entity_poly.pdbx_seq_one_letter_code
_entity_poly.pdbx_strand_id
1 'polypeptide(L)'
;MSRPQSTAEDARNAMVAGLLASGISVNGLQPSHNPQVAAQMFNTATTLDPSMCDAWLARVLAGEQSIEVLSGAWAAVRQFGWETRRLGVTDLQFRPEVSDGLFLRLAVTSVESLACAYAAVLAEAKRYQEAAKLLDGVEPRHPFDHELVAYVRGVLYFRTQRWPEVLVQFPEGTQWRNPELKAAGAAMATTALASLGVFEEAYRRGQEAVEGDRVPGAANIALYTQGMCLRHVGREEEAVELLRRVYSRDPKFTPAREALDNPNYRLVLTDPETIEARTDPWDPASAPTRAQTEAARHAEAAAKYLAEGDAELNAMLGMERAKKEIKLIKATTKVNLARAKMGLPVPVTSRHTLLLGPPGTGKTSVARAFSKQLCGLTVLRKPVVVETSRTKLLGRYMADAEKNTEEMLEGALGGAVFFDEMHTLHEKGYHQGDPYGNAIINTLLLYMENHRDELVVFGAGYAKAMDKMLEVNQGLRRRFSTVIEFFSYTPDELLALTKLMAQENEDLITDEEVQILLPQYAKFYNDESYSEDGDLIRGIDTLGNAGFVRNVVEKARDHRSFRLDDEDLDAVLASDLTDFSEAQLRRFKELTAEDLAEGLSAAVAEKKSG
;
A
#
# COMPACT_ATOMS: atom_id res chain seq x y z
N MET A 1 14.70 15.44 -55.37
CA MET A 1 13.69 14.90 -56.31
C MET A 1 12.56 15.90 -56.40
N SER A 2 12.47 16.63 -57.50
CA SER A 2 11.43 17.64 -57.74
C SER A 2 10.09 16.97 -57.97
N ARG A 3 9.10 17.19 -57.07
CA ARG A 3 7.70 16.92 -57.41
C ARG A 3 7.37 17.71 -58.70
N PRO A 4 6.71 17.11 -59.70
CA PRO A 4 6.37 17.82 -60.93
C PRO A 4 5.48 19.02 -60.57
N GLN A 5 5.86 20.22 -61.01
CA GLN A 5 5.16 21.47 -60.68
C GLN A 5 3.66 21.43 -61.01
N SER A 6 3.24 20.60 -61.97
CA SER A 6 1.83 20.40 -62.36
C SER A 6 0.96 19.82 -61.24
N THR A 7 1.46 18.86 -60.46
CA THR A 7 0.62 18.17 -59.46
C THR A 7 0.30 19.05 -58.25
N ALA A 8 1.18 19.98 -57.92
CA ALA A 8 0.95 20.94 -56.84
C ALA A 8 -0.07 22.02 -57.27
N GLU A 9 -0.05 22.43 -58.54
CA GLU A 9 -1.03 23.36 -59.09
C GLU A 9 -2.42 22.72 -59.17
N ASP A 10 -2.51 21.46 -59.61
CA ASP A 10 -3.75 20.68 -59.64
C ASP A 10 -4.35 20.51 -58.23
N ALA A 11 -3.52 20.26 -57.21
CA ALA A 11 -3.97 20.17 -55.82
C ALA A 11 -4.57 21.50 -55.31
N ARG A 12 -3.94 22.64 -55.65
CA ARG A 12 -4.46 23.98 -55.29
C ARG A 12 -5.75 24.32 -56.04
N ASN A 13 -5.85 23.93 -57.31
CA ASN A 13 -7.08 24.09 -58.08
C ASN A 13 -8.23 23.28 -57.47
N ALA A 14 -7.97 22.04 -57.05
CA ALA A 14 -8.92 21.22 -56.31
C ALA A 14 -9.32 21.87 -54.97
N MET A 15 -8.37 22.42 -54.21
CA MET A 15 -8.66 23.15 -52.97
C MET A 15 -9.59 24.36 -53.20
N VAL A 16 -9.31 25.19 -54.20
CA VAL A 16 -10.15 26.34 -54.57
C VAL A 16 -11.55 25.89 -55.01
N ALA A 17 -11.64 24.86 -55.86
CA ALA A 17 -12.93 24.32 -56.30
C ALA A 17 -13.75 23.77 -55.12
N GLY A 18 -13.09 23.11 -54.16
CA GLY A 18 -13.74 22.62 -52.95
C GLY A 18 -14.26 23.74 -52.06
N LEU A 19 -13.46 24.80 -51.84
CA LEU A 19 -13.88 25.97 -51.06
C LEU A 19 -15.08 26.68 -51.71
N LEU A 20 -15.07 26.86 -53.03
CA LEU A 20 -16.21 27.42 -53.76
C LEU A 20 -17.45 26.53 -53.62
N ALA A 21 -17.31 25.20 -53.70
CA ALA A 21 -18.42 24.26 -53.53
C ALA A 21 -18.93 24.16 -52.08
N SER A 22 -18.11 24.54 -51.09
CA SER A 22 -18.50 24.58 -49.67
C SER A 22 -19.17 25.90 -49.26
N GLY A 23 -19.42 26.82 -50.20
CA GLY A 23 -20.02 28.13 -49.90
C GLY A 23 -19.00 29.25 -49.59
N ILE A 24 -17.69 28.99 -49.69
CA ILE A 24 -16.64 29.98 -49.36
C ILE A 24 -16.19 30.68 -50.64
N SER A 25 -16.35 32.00 -50.70
CA SER A 25 -15.86 32.79 -51.83
C SER A 25 -14.34 32.93 -51.78
N VAL A 26 -13.69 32.72 -52.93
CA VAL A 26 -12.24 32.79 -53.09
C VAL A 26 -11.92 33.57 -54.37
N ASN A 27 -10.94 34.47 -54.35
CA ASN A 27 -10.51 35.26 -55.52
C ASN A 27 -11.63 36.04 -56.24
N GLY A 28 -12.68 36.45 -55.51
CA GLY A 28 -13.83 37.16 -56.09
C GLY A 28 -14.79 36.28 -56.91
N LEU A 29 -14.62 34.95 -56.89
CA LEU A 29 -15.53 34.01 -57.54
C LEU A 29 -16.76 33.74 -56.65
N GLN A 30 -17.93 33.61 -57.28
CA GLN A 30 -19.16 33.27 -56.56
C GLN A 30 -19.14 31.79 -56.13
N PRO A 31 -19.41 31.50 -54.85
CA PRO A 31 -19.48 30.13 -54.37
C PRO A 31 -20.77 29.42 -54.82
N SER A 32 -20.74 28.10 -54.77
CA SER A 32 -21.92 27.23 -54.87
C SER A 32 -22.08 26.44 -53.56
N HIS A 33 -23.26 25.87 -53.33
CA HIS A 33 -23.51 25.05 -52.13
C HIS A 33 -23.71 23.59 -52.53
N ASN A 34 -22.61 22.87 -52.75
CA ASN A 34 -22.62 21.45 -53.10
C ASN A 34 -21.64 20.65 -52.21
N PRO A 35 -22.11 20.13 -51.06
CA PRO A 35 -21.27 19.41 -50.10
C PRO A 35 -20.59 18.15 -50.68
N GLN A 36 -21.24 17.45 -51.61
CA GLN A 36 -20.66 16.25 -52.24
C GLN A 36 -19.47 16.62 -53.12
N VAL A 37 -19.60 17.67 -53.92
CA VAL A 37 -18.51 18.19 -54.75
C VAL A 37 -17.39 18.75 -53.88
N ALA A 38 -17.72 19.48 -52.81
CA ALA A 38 -16.74 19.98 -51.86
C ALA A 38 -15.89 18.84 -51.29
N ALA A 39 -16.53 17.79 -50.75
CA ALA A 39 -15.84 16.62 -50.21
C ALA A 39 -14.96 15.93 -51.25
N GLN A 40 -15.45 15.72 -52.47
CA GLN A 40 -14.69 15.11 -53.56
C GLN A 40 -13.45 15.95 -53.94
N MET A 41 -13.59 17.27 -54.02
CA MET A 41 -12.50 18.17 -54.38
C MET A 41 -11.45 18.26 -53.26
N PHE A 42 -11.85 18.28 -51.99
CA PHE A 42 -10.91 18.24 -50.87
C PHE A 42 -10.18 16.89 -50.78
N ASN A 43 -10.87 15.78 -51.03
CA ASN A 43 -10.21 14.46 -51.13
C ASN A 43 -9.18 14.44 -52.28
N THR A 44 -9.53 15.00 -53.44
CA THR A 44 -8.62 15.15 -54.58
C THR A 44 -7.40 15.99 -54.20
N ALA A 45 -7.59 17.13 -53.51
CA ALA A 45 -6.51 17.99 -53.07
C ALA A 45 -5.53 17.27 -52.12
N THR A 46 -6.05 16.56 -51.11
CA THR A 46 -5.19 15.79 -50.17
C THR A 46 -4.50 14.58 -50.82
N THR A 47 -5.10 13.97 -51.85
CA THR A 47 -4.48 12.88 -52.61
C THR A 47 -3.31 13.39 -53.48
N LEU A 48 -3.50 14.54 -54.13
CA LEU A 48 -2.49 15.15 -54.99
C LEU A 48 -1.35 15.80 -54.20
N ASP A 49 -1.67 16.44 -53.07
CA ASP A 49 -0.67 16.98 -52.14
C ASP A 49 -1.01 16.66 -50.67
N PRO A 50 -0.52 15.53 -50.15
CA PRO A 50 -0.70 15.17 -48.74
C PRO A 50 -0.06 16.14 -47.74
N SER A 51 0.84 17.03 -48.19
CA SER A 51 1.51 18.01 -47.32
C SER A 51 0.69 19.29 -47.08
N MET A 52 -0.44 19.46 -47.78
CA MET A 52 -1.32 20.61 -47.67
C MET A 52 -2.26 20.46 -46.46
N CYS A 53 -1.85 20.98 -45.29
CA CYS A 53 -2.63 20.89 -44.04
C CYS A 53 -4.07 21.39 -44.21
N ASP A 54 -4.25 22.52 -44.89
CA ASP A 54 -5.55 23.17 -45.02
C ASP A 54 -6.53 22.36 -45.87
N ALA A 55 -6.05 21.53 -46.80
CA ALA A 55 -6.90 20.61 -47.55
C ALA A 55 -7.43 19.47 -46.66
N TRP A 56 -6.63 18.98 -45.71
CA TRP A 56 -7.09 18.03 -44.70
C TRP A 56 -8.12 18.67 -43.76
N LEU A 57 -7.87 19.91 -43.31
CA LEU A 57 -8.84 20.68 -42.53
C LEU A 57 -10.12 20.97 -43.33
N ALA A 58 -10.03 21.10 -44.65
CA ALA A 58 -11.20 21.28 -45.49
C ALA A 58 -12.04 20.01 -45.60
N ARG A 59 -11.42 18.81 -45.54
CA ARG A 59 -12.16 17.54 -45.36
C ARG A 59 -12.91 17.51 -44.03
N VAL A 60 -12.31 18.02 -42.95
CA VAL A 60 -13.01 18.20 -41.65
C VAL A 60 -14.19 19.15 -41.78
N LEU A 61 -14.02 20.28 -42.48
CA LEU A 61 -15.10 21.23 -42.77
C LEU A 61 -16.25 20.59 -43.57
N ALA A 62 -15.92 19.66 -44.47
CA ALA A 62 -16.90 18.86 -45.22
C ALA A 62 -17.55 17.73 -44.40
N GLY A 63 -17.22 17.60 -43.11
CA GLY A 63 -17.81 16.65 -42.17
C GLY A 63 -17.01 15.35 -41.96
N GLU A 64 -15.80 15.23 -42.52
CA GLU A 64 -14.97 14.04 -42.38
C GLU A 64 -14.01 14.14 -41.18
N GLN A 65 -14.32 13.45 -40.10
CA GLN A 65 -13.59 13.52 -38.82
C GLN A 65 -12.86 12.22 -38.47
N SER A 66 -12.38 11.48 -39.47
CA SER A 66 -11.69 10.21 -39.25
C SER A 66 -10.27 10.39 -38.70
N ILE A 67 -9.74 9.36 -38.03
CA ILE A 67 -8.33 9.32 -37.62
C ILE A 67 -7.42 9.60 -38.82
N GLU A 68 -7.73 9.04 -40.00
CA GLU A 68 -6.96 9.25 -41.21
C GLU A 68 -6.83 10.76 -41.52
N VAL A 69 -7.95 11.47 -41.57
CA VAL A 69 -7.97 12.91 -41.91
C VAL A 69 -7.19 13.73 -40.89
N LEU A 70 -7.43 13.52 -39.59
CA LEU A 70 -6.76 14.29 -38.55
C LEU A 70 -5.27 13.94 -38.43
N SER A 71 -4.90 12.67 -38.64
CA SER A 71 -3.51 12.25 -38.71
C SER A 71 -2.78 12.84 -39.92
N GLY A 72 -3.47 12.96 -41.08
CA GLY A 72 -2.97 13.62 -42.28
C GLY A 72 -2.77 15.12 -42.05
N ALA A 73 -3.75 15.80 -41.46
CA ALA A 73 -3.64 17.20 -41.05
C ALA A 73 -2.45 17.41 -40.09
N TRP A 74 -2.30 16.54 -39.09
CA TRP A 74 -1.21 16.61 -38.11
C TRP A 74 0.15 16.34 -38.74
N ALA A 75 0.27 15.37 -39.65
CA ALA A 75 1.50 15.12 -40.41
C ALA A 75 1.90 16.33 -41.27
N ALA A 76 0.91 17.09 -41.76
CA ALA A 76 1.07 18.29 -42.58
C ALA A 76 1.16 19.60 -41.76
N VAL A 77 1.16 19.54 -40.42
CA VAL A 77 0.96 20.71 -39.53
C VAL A 77 1.91 21.88 -39.76
N ARG A 78 3.10 21.66 -40.32
CA ARG A 78 4.05 22.72 -40.68
C ARG A 78 3.49 23.71 -41.72
N GLN A 79 2.50 23.31 -42.51
CA GLN A 79 1.80 24.15 -43.49
C GLN A 79 0.46 24.69 -42.98
N PHE A 80 0.18 24.60 -41.67
CA PHE A 80 -1.09 25.05 -41.09
C PHE A 80 -1.40 26.51 -41.47
N GLY A 81 -2.60 26.72 -42.00
CA GLY A 81 -3.14 28.00 -42.44
C GLY A 81 -2.39 28.65 -43.61
N TRP A 82 -1.46 27.95 -44.27
CA TRP A 82 -0.70 28.54 -45.38
C TRP A 82 -1.59 28.86 -46.57
N GLU A 83 -2.46 27.92 -46.94
CA GLU A 83 -3.27 27.99 -48.14
C GLU A 83 -4.51 28.87 -47.94
N THR A 84 -5.13 28.82 -46.77
CA THR A 84 -6.22 29.75 -46.41
C THR A 84 -5.75 31.19 -46.41
N ARG A 85 -4.56 31.47 -45.83
CA ARG A 85 -3.94 32.82 -45.88
C ARG A 85 -3.57 33.26 -47.28
N ARG A 86 -3.02 32.37 -48.10
CA ARG A 86 -2.71 32.66 -49.51
C ARG A 86 -3.95 33.08 -50.30
N LEU A 87 -5.08 32.45 -50.01
CA LEU A 87 -6.36 32.69 -50.66
C LEU A 87 -7.17 33.85 -50.05
N GLY A 88 -6.69 34.47 -48.96
CA GLY A 88 -7.40 35.53 -48.26
C GLY A 88 -8.68 35.07 -47.57
N VAL A 89 -8.81 33.78 -47.28
CA VAL A 89 -9.96 33.20 -46.58
C VAL A 89 -9.82 33.47 -45.09
N THR A 90 -10.85 34.05 -44.47
CA THR A 90 -10.84 34.39 -43.04
C THR A 90 -11.21 33.19 -42.18
N ASP A 91 -10.77 33.20 -40.91
CA ASP A 91 -11.12 32.16 -39.91
C ASP A 91 -12.64 32.07 -39.64
N LEU A 92 -13.39 33.13 -39.93
CA LEU A 92 -14.86 33.13 -39.85
C LEU A 92 -15.50 32.34 -41.00
N GLN A 93 -14.86 32.29 -42.16
CA GLN A 93 -15.33 31.56 -43.34
C GLN A 93 -14.83 30.12 -43.33
N PHE A 94 -13.61 29.88 -42.86
CA PHE A 94 -12.99 28.57 -42.77
C PHE A 94 -12.81 28.15 -41.32
N ARG A 95 -13.87 27.56 -40.75
CA ARG A 95 -13.91 27.13 -39.35
C ARG A 95 -14.20 25.61 -39.26
N PRO A 96 -13.21 24.75 -39.50
CA PRO A 96 -13.35 23.33 -39.28
C PRO A 96 -13.56 23.03 -37.79
N GLU A 97 -14.55 22.18 -37.49
CA GLU A 97 -14.88 21.80 -36.11
C GLU A 97 -14.94 20.29 -35.98
N VAL A 98 -14.39 19.75 -34.89
CA VAL A 98 -14.33 18.31 -34.60
C VAL A 98 -15.09 18.00 -33.33
N SER A 99 -15.97 17.00 -33.33
CA SER A 99 -16.65 16.60 -32.09
C SER A 99 -15.66 15.99 -31.12
N ASP A 100 -15.79 16.29 -29.83
CA ASP A 100 -15.10 15.57 -28.77
C ASP A 100 -15.74 14.22 -28.42
N GLY A 101 -16.84 13.88 -29.11
CA GLY A 101 -17.66 12.70 -28.91
C GLY A 101 -18.40 12.66 -27.56
N LEU A 102 -18.49 13.80 -26.84
CA LEU A 102 -19.07 13.88 -25.50
C LEU A 102 -19.96 15.12 -25.30
N PHE A 103 -19.43 16.33 -25.48
CA PHE A 103 -20.13 17.58 -25.17
C PHE A 103 -20.05 18.63 -26.28
N LEU A 104 -18.85 18.87 -26.84
CA LEU A 104 -18.55 20.05 -27.64
C LEU A 104 -18.04 19.70 -29.05
N ARG A 105 -18.11 20.71 -29.92
CA ARG A 105 -17.40 20.71 -31.20
C ARG A 105 -16.23 21.69 -31.09
N LEU A 106 -15.01 21.17 -31.20
CA LEU A 106 -13.76 21.88 -31.03
C LEU A 106 -13.39 22.55 -32.35
N ALA A 107 -13.40 23.87 -32.38
CA ALA A 107 -12.94 24.64 -33.53
C ALA A 107 -11.41 24.54 -33.66
N VAL A 108 -10.94 24.28 -34.87
CA VAL A 108 -9.51 24.20 -35.18
C VAL A 108 -9.03 25.54 -35.74
N THR A 109 -8.46 26.37 -34.87
CA THR A 109 -8.00 27.74 -35.15
C THR A 109 -6.49 27.93 -35.00
N SER A 110 -5.81 26.95 -34.42
CA SER A 110 -4.39 26.94 -34.07
C SER A 110 -3.81 25.53 -34.22
N VAL A 111 -2.48 25.42 -34.21
CA VAL A 111 -1.80 24.12 -34.21
C VAL A 111 -2.15 23.31 -32.95
N GLU A 112 -2.27 24.00 -31.82
CA GLU A 112 -2.65 23.43 -30.52
C GLU A 112 -4.10 22.91 -30.54
N SER A 113 -5.04 23.68 -31.09
CA SER A 113 -6.42 23.22 -31.26
C SER A 113 -6.55 22.05 -32.25
N LEU A 114 -5.69 21.97 -33.28
CA LEU A 114 -5.60 20.79 -34.15
C LEU A 114 -5.11 19.56 -33.38
N ALA A 115 -4.10 19.71 -32.52
CA ALA A 115 -3.64 18.64 -31.65
C ALA A 115 -4.76 18.16 -30.72
N CYS A 116 -5.50 19.10 -30.12
CA CYS A 116 -6.68 18.80 -29.28
C CYS A 116 -7.78 18.07 -30.05
N ALA A 117 -8.12 18.53 -31.26
CA ALA A 117 -9.10 17.88 -32.12
C ALA A 117 -8.67 16.45 -32.50
N TYR A 118 -7.39 16.26 -32.85
CA TYR A 118 -6.86 14.94 -33.17
C TYR A 118 -6.83 14.02 -31.94
N ALA A 119 -6.43 14.52 -30.78
CA ALA A 119 -6.46 13.78 -29.52
C ALA A 119 -7.88 13.35 -29.14
N ALA A 120 -8.88 14.19 -29.38
CA ALA A 120 -10.29 13.86 -29.11
C ALA A 120 -10.77 12.69 -29.99
N VAL A 121 -10.45 12.69 -31.29
CA VAL A 121 -10.78 11.59 -32.21
C VAL A 121 -10.03 10.30 -31.82
N LEU A 122 -8.77 10.40 -31.40
CA LEU A 122 -8.01 9.25 -30.88
C LEU A 122 -8.66 8.68 -29.61
N ALA A 123 -9.09 9.54 -28.69
CA ALA A 123 -9.76 9.12 -27.46
C ALA A 123 -11.13 8.48 -27.74
N GLU A 124 -11.91 9.00 -28.68
CA GLU A 124 -13.18 8.38 -29.11
C GLU A 124 -12.96 6.99 -29.71
N ALA A 125 -11.88 6.81 -30.48
CA ALA A 125 -11.46 5.52 -31.01
C ALA A 125 -10.73 4.61 -30.00
N LYS A 126 -10.73 4.97 -28.71
CA LYS A 126 -10.07 4.24 -27.62
C LYS A 126 -8.54 4.10 -27.75
N ARG A 127 -7.89 4.95 -28.53
CA ARG A 127 -6.41 5.05 -28.66
C ARG A 127 -5.85 6.02 -27.61
N TYR A 128 -6.18 5.75 -26.34
CA TYR A 128 -5.96 6.69 -25.23
C TYR A 128 -4.50 7.05 -25.00
N GLN A 129 -3.60 6.07 -25.07
CA GLN A 129 -2.16 6.31 -24.89
C GLN A 129 -1.59 7.25 -25.97
N GLU A 130 -2.07 7.15 -27.21
CA GLU A 130 -1.63 8.03 -28.30
C GLU A 130 -2.21 9.44 -28.14
N ALA A 131 -3.47 9.55 -27.72
CA ALA A 131 -4.09 10.84 -27.39
C ALA A 131 -3.32 11.54 -26.25
N ALA A 132 -2.99 10.82 -25.18
CA ALA A 132 -2.19 11.34 -24.06
C ALA A 132 -0.83 11.84 -24.53
N LYS A 133 -0.08 11.00 -25.26
CA LYS A 133 1.24 11.35 -25.79
C LYS A 133 1.21 12.58 -26.70
N LEU A 134 0.16 12.71 -27.50
CA LEU A 134 -0.03 13.89 -28.35
C LEU A 134 -0.22 15.15 -27.49
N LEU A 135 -1.11 15.11 -26.49
CA LEU A 135 -1.39 16.24 -25.60
C LEU A 135 -0.21 16.60 -24.68
N ASP A 136 0.63 15.64 -24.30
CA ASP A 136 1.84 15.88 -23.50
C ASP A 136 2.90 16.64 -24.30
N GLY A 137 2.91 16.49 -25.62
CA GLY A 137 3.80 17.22 -26.53
C GLY A 137 3.33 18.62 -26.92
N VAL A 138 2.16 19.07 -26.44
CA VAL A 138 1.60 20.39 -26.76
C VAL A 138 1.95 21.39 -25.65
N GLU A 139 2.64 22.46 -26.02
CA GLU A 139 2.95 23.59 -25.15
C GLU A 139 2.10 24.81 -25.56
N PRO A 140 0.91 25.01 -24.96
CA PRO A 140 0.01 26.08 -25.37
C PRO A 140 0.60 27.46 -25.03
N ARG A 141 0.75 28.29 -26.07
CA ARG A 141 1.29 29.66 -25.93
C ARG A 141 0.22 30.69 -25.63
N HIS A 142 -1.00 30.45 -26.10
CA HIS A 142 -2.13 31.34 -25.89
C HIS A 142 -3.05 30.82 -24.78
N PRO A 143 -3.63 31.69 -23.95
CA PRO A 143 -4.41 31.21 -22.83
C PRO A 143 -5.70 30.46 -23.20
N PHE A 144 -6.29 30.72 -24.37
CA PHE A 144 -7.43 29.95 -24.86
C PHE A 144 -7.03 28.53 -25.27
N ASP A 145 -5.83 28.34 -25.83
CA ASP A 145 -5.31 27.01 -26.13
C ASP A 145 -4.98 26.26 -24.83
N HIS A 146 -4.52 26.96 -23.78
CA HIS A 146 -4.29 26.34 -22.46
C HIS A 146 -5.59 25.77 -21.88
N GLU A 147 -6.70 26.53 -21.93
CA GLU A 147 -8.02 26.05 -21.52
C GLU A 147 -8.49 24.86 -22.37
N LEU A 148 -8.30 24.93 -23.70
CA LEU A 148 -8.69 23.84 -24.60
C LEU A 148 -7.88 22.55 -24.34
N VAL A 149 -6.56 22.65 -24.12
CA VAL A 149 -5.70 21.50 -23.81
C VAL A 149 -6.12 20.87 -22.48
N ALA A 150 -6.34 21.67 -21.44
CA ALA A 150 -6.82 21.19 -20.15
C ALA A 150 -8.19 20.49 -20.28
N TYR A 151 -9.10 21.08 -21.07
CA TYR A 151 -10.39 20.50 -21.36
C TYR A 151 -10.29 19.12 -22.03
N VAL A 152 -9.51 19.00 -23.12
CA VAL A 152 -9.38 17.73 -23.85
C VAL A 152 -8.63 16.66 -23.03
N ARG A 153 -7.65 17.06 -22.21
CA ARG A 153 -7.07 16.15 -21.20
C ARG A 153 -8.15 15.66 -20.22
N GLY A 154 -9.01 16.57 -19.77
CA GLY A 154 -10.17 16.24 -18.94
C GLY A 154 -11.09 15.22 -19.61
N VAL A 155 -11.45 15.42 -20.88
CA VAL A 155 -12.26 14.47 -21.67
C VAL A 155 -11.60 13.09 -21.76
N LEU A 156 -10.28 13.06 -22.02
CA LEU A 156 -9.51 11.81 -22.06
C LEU A 156 -9.59 11.06 -20.72
N TYR A 157 -9.26 11.72 -19.62
CA TYR A 157 -9.29 11.11 -18.28
C TYR A 157 -10.69 10.71 -17.85
N PHE A 158 -11.70 11.49 -18.23
CA PHE A 158 -13.10 11.21 -17.97
C PHE A 158 -13.55 9.90 -18.65
N ARG A 159 -13.19 9.72 -19.93
CA ARG A 159 -13.50 8.49 -20.68
C ARG A 159 -12.85 7.25 -20.05
N THR A 160 -11.67 7.42 -19.47
CA THR A 160 -10.92 6.33 -18.82
C THR A 160 -11.17 6.27 -17.31
N GLN A 161 -12.17 6.98 -16.79
CA GLN A 161 -12.54 7.00 -15.36
C GLN A 161 -11.34 7.24 -14.43
N ARG A 162 -10.43 8.13 -14.85
CA ARG A 162 -9.25 8.59 -14.08
C ARG A 162 -9.65 9.85 -13.32
N TRP A 163 -10.48 9.64 -12.32
CA TRP A 163 -11.19 10.72 -11.61
C TRP A 163 -10.27 11.74 -10.94
N PRO A 164 -9.18 11.35 -10.25
CA PRO A 164 -8.24 12.33 -9.70
C PRO A 164 -7.68 13.26 -10.77
N GLU A 165 -7.29 12.73 -11.94
CA GLU A 165 -6.72 13.50 -13.03
C GLU A 165 -7.75 14.43 -13.70
N VAL A 166 -9.02 14.03 -13.75
CA VAL A 166 -10.12 14.93 -14.15
C VAL A 166 -10.18 16.14 -13.21
N LEU A 167 -10.12 15.93 -11.90
CA LEU A 167 -10.18 17.01 -10.91
C LEU A 167 -8.96 17.93 -10.99
N VAL A 168 -7.78 17.39 -11.32
CA VAL A 168 -6.59 18.20 -11.59
C VAL A 168 -6.78 19.12 -12.80
N GLN A 169 -7.51 18.69 -13.84
CA GLN A 169 -7.80 19.56 -14.99
C GLN A 169 -8.87 20.62 -14.68
N PHE A 170 -9.75 20.38 -13.69
CA PHE A 170 -10.87 21.26 -13.35
C PHE A 170 -10.92 21.64 -11.86
N PRO A 171 -9.87 22.29 -11.32
CA PRO A 171 -9.85 22.70 -9.92
C PRO A 171 -10.98 23.71 -9.60
N GLU A 172 -11.47 23.66 -8.38
CA GLU A 172 -12.47 24.62 -7.89
C GLU A 172 -11.92 26.05 -7.94
N GLY A 173 -12.78 27.04 -8.26
CA GLY A 173 -12.40 28.44 -8.33
C GLY A 173 -11.62 28.86 -9.59
N THR A 174 -11.26 27.93 -10.47
CA THR A 174 -10.59 28.25 -11.74
C THR A 174 -11.46 29.14 -12.63
N GLN A 175 -10.92 30.27 -13.08
CA GLN A 175 -11.58 31.12 -14.06
C GLN A 175 -11.33 30.61 -15.48
N TRP A 176 -12.40 30.39 -16.22
CA TRP A 176 -12.37 29.98 -17.62
C TRP A 176 -12.88 31.12 -18.49
N ARG A 177 -12.13 31.48 -19.52
CA ARG A 177 -12.55 32.48 -20.52
C ARG A 177 -13.62 31.92 -21.43
N ASN A 178 -13.54 30.63 -21.78
CA ASN A 178 -14.59 29.97 -22.54
C ASN A 178 -15.65 29.38 -21.57
N PRO A 179 -16.87 29.93 -21.53
CA PRO A 179 -17.91 29.46 -20.63
C PRO A 179 -18.49 28.09 -21.00
N GLU A 180 -18.36 27.64 -22.26
CA GLU A 180 -18.78 26.31 -22.67
C GLU A 180 -17.81 25.23 -22.17
N LEU A 181 -16.50 25.49 -22.29
CA LEU A 181 -15.47 24.60 -21.70
C LEU A 181 -15.63 24.52 -20.17
N LYS A 182 -15.93 25.65 -19.53
CA LYS A 182 -16.22 25.72 -18.09
C LYS A 182 -17.39 24.82 -17.69
N ALA A 183 -18.53 24.95 -18.36
CA ALA A 183 -19.73 24.17 -18.06
C ALA A 183 -19.52 22.67 -18.30
N ALA A 184 -18.86 22.30 -19.40
CA ALA A 184 -18.54 20.90 -19.70
C ALA A 184 -17.50 20.32 -18.72
N GLY A 185 -16.48 21.09 -18.35
CA GLY A 185 -15.51 20.73 -17.31
C GLY A 185 -16.15 20.51 -15.93
N ALA A 186 -17.08 21.39 -15.54
CA ALA A 186 -17.83 21.25 -14.29
C ALA A 186 -18.64 19.94 -14.25
N ALA A 187 -19.29 19.56 -15.35
CA ALA A 187 -20.02 18.29 -15.42
C ALA A 187 -19.12 17.05 -15.24
N MET A 188 -17.91 17.09 -15.83
CA MET A 188 -16.90 16.03 -15.63
C MET A 188 -16.39 16.00 -14.20
N ALA A 189 -16.08 17.15 -13.60
CA ALA A 189 -15.63 17.25 -12.22
C ALA A 189 -16.69 16.75 -11.23
N THR A 190 -17.96 17.10 -11.44
CA THR A 190 -19.09 16.59 -10.66
C THR A 190 -19.17 15.07 -10.68
N THR A 191 -19.05 14.47 -11.86
CA THR A 191 -19.08 13.01 -12.01
C THR A 191 -17.85 12.34 -11.41
N ALA A 192 -16.67 12.95 -11.53
CA ALA A 192 -15.44 12.47 -10.89
C ALA A 192 -15.57 12.46 -9.36
N LEU A 193 -16.05 13.56 -8.75
CA LEU A 193 -16.30 13.64 -7.31
C LEU A 193 -17.32 12.60 -6.85
N ALA A 194 -18.43 12.46 -7.58
CA ALA A 194 -19.47 11.48 -7.24
C ALA A 194 -18.97 10.04 -7.32
N SER A 195 -18.13 9.73 -8.32
CA SER A 195 -17.54 8.40 -8.49
C SER A 195 -16.51 8.06 -7.41
N LEU A 196 -15.90 9.09 -6.80
CA LEU A 196 -15.01 8.98 -5.63
C LEU A 196 -15.77 9.02 -4.29
N GLY A 197 -17.10 9.05 -4.30
CA GLY A 197 -17.94 9.07 -3.10
C GLY A 197 -18.06 10.44 -2.41
N VAL A 198 -17.57 11.51 -3.04
CA VAL A 198 -17.61 12.89 -2.48
C VAL A 198 -18.91 13.59 -2.91
N PHE A 199 -20.05 13.10 -2.41
CA PHE A 199 -21.38 13.43 -2.96
C PHE A 199 -21.82 14.89 -2.77
N GLU A 200 -21.60 15.49 -1.60
CA GLU A 200 -22.01 16.88 -1.32
C GLU A 200 -21.25 17.88 -2.19
N GLU A 201 -19.94 17.65 -2.37
CA GLU A 201 -19.10 18.47 -3.25
C GLU A 201 -19.51 18.30 -4.71
N ALA A 202 -19.72 17.05 -5.15
CA ALA A 202 -20.20 16.75 -6.49
C ALA A 202 -21.52 17.49 -6.78
N TYR A 203 -22.45 17.49 -5.80
CA TYR A 203 -23.73 18.15 -5.93
C TYR A 203 -23.57 19.65 -6.13
N ARG A 204 -22.74 20.31 -5.31
CA ARG A 204 -22.49 21.76 -5.43
C ARG A 204 -21.82 22.10 -6.75
N ARG A 205 -20.77 21.38 -7.13
CA ARG A 205 -20.01 21.60 -8.38
C ARG A 205 -20.91 21.47 -9.61
N GLY A 206 -21.93 20.61 -9.55
CA GLY A 206 -22.85 20.37 -10.66
C GLY A 206 -23.71 21.58 -11.01
N GLN A 207 -23.94 22.50 -10.07
CA GLN A 207 -24.74 23.70 -10.31
C GLN A 207 -24.14 24.57 -11.42
N GLU A 208 -22.81 24.67 -11.49
CA GLU A 208 -22.09 25.44 -12.49
C GLU A 208 -22.25 24.90 -13.92
N ALA A 209 -22.42 23.59 -14.08
CA ALA A 209 -22.70 22.97 -15.37
C ALA A 209 -24.17 23.17 -15.81
N VAL A 210 -25.09 23.28 -14.84
CA VAL A 210 -26.53 23.46 -15.08
C VAL A 210 -26.89 24.92 -15.32
N GLU A 211 -26.16 25.84 -14.69
CA GLU A 211 -26.42 27.27 -14.77
C GLU A 211 -26.30 27.79 -16.21
N GLY A 212 -27.33 28.51 -16.66
CA GLY A 212 -27.39 29.10 -18.00
C GLY A 212 -27.54 28.10 -19.15
N ASP A 213 -27.60 26.79 -18.87
CA ASP A 213 -27.82 25.71 -19.84
C ASP A 213 -26.97 25.81 -21.11
N ARG A 214 -25.71 26.26 -20.95
CA ARG A 214 -24.82 26.61 -22.07
C ARG A 214 -24.44 25.41 -22.93
N VAL A 215 -24.30 24.25 -22.28
CA VAL A 215 -23.95 22.98 -22.93
C VAL A 215 -24.97 21.94 -22.46
N PRO A 216 -26.09 21.74 -23.20
CA PRO A 216 -27.21 20.92 -22.73
C PRO A 216 -26.83 19.49 -22.35
N GLY A 217 -25.89 18.87 -23.08
CA GLY A 217 -25.36 17.55 -22.76
C GLY A 217 -24.62 17.51 -21.42
N ALA A 218 -23.82 18.52 -21.12
CA ALA A 218 -23.12 18.65 -19.84
C ALA A 218 -24.09 18.89 -18.68
N ALA A 219 -25.09 19.76 -18.88
CA ALA A 219 -26.14 20.01 -17.91
C ALA A 219 -26.94 18.74 -17.58
N ASN A 220 -27.25 17.91 -18.58
CA ASN A 220 -27.94 16.64 -18.37
C ASN A 220 -27.10 15.63 -17.56
N ILE A 221 -25.80 15.51 -17.86
CA ILE A 221 -24.88 14.66 -17.07
C ILE A 221 -24.78 15.17 -15.64
N ALA A 222 -24.62 16.48 -15.43
CA ALA A 222 -24.53 17.06 -14.10
C ALA A 222 -25.81 16.85 -13.28
N LEU A 223 -26.99 17.10 -13.87
CA LEU A 223 -28.29 16.85 -13.22
C LEU A 223 -28.49 15.37 -12.88
N TYR A 224 -28.11 14.47 -13.79
CA TYR A 224 -28.16 13.03 -13.54
C TYR A 224 -27.27 12.66 -12.35
N THR A 225 -26.01 13.09 -12.37
CA THR A 225 -25.05 12.83 -11.30
C THR A 225 -25.52 13.44 -9.96
N GLN A 226 -26.08 14.65 -9.96
CA GLN A 226 -26.67 15.28 -8.78
C GLN A 226 -27.82 14.43 -8.20
N GLY A 227 -28.73 13.93 -9.05
CA GLY A 227 -29.80 13.03 -8.63
C GLY A 227 -29.24 11.73 -8.03
N MET A 228 -28.19 11.17 -8.64
CA MET A 228 -27.54 9.98 -8.12
C MET A 228 -26.79 10.21 -6.79
N CYS A 229 -26.18 11.39 -6.59
CA CYS A 229 -25.60 11.81 -5.31
C CYS A 229 -26.69 11.89 -4.22
N LEU A 230 -27.82 12.55 -4.52
CA LEU A 230 -28.97 12.65 -3.60
C LEU A 230 -29.46 11.27 -3.15
N ARG A 231 -29.52 10.32 -4.07
CA ARG A 231 -29.89 8.94 -3.78
C ARG A 231 -28.89 8.22 -2.87
N HIS A 232 -27.58 8.48 -3.02
CA HIS A 232 -26.55 7.93 -2.12
C HIS A 232 -26.61 8.53 -0.71
N VAL A 233 -27.04 9.78 -0.56
CA VAL A 233 -27.26 10.43 0.76
C VAL A 233 -28.67 10.19 1.34
N GLY A 234 -29.50 9.37 0.69
CA GLY A 234 -30.82 8.97 1.18
C GLY A 234 -31.97 9.95 0.87
N ARG A 235 -31.75 10.96 0.02
CA ARG A 235 -32.76 11.96 -0.40
C ARG A 235 -33.46 11.54 -1.70
N GLU A 236 -34.20 10.45 -1.62
CA GLU A 236 -34.78 9.78 -2.81
C GLU A 236 -35.81 10.61 -3.57
N GLU A 237 -36.67 11.36 -2.88
CA GLU A 237 -37.71 12.18 -3.53
C GLU A 237 -37.10 13.26 -4.43
N GLU A 238 -36.07 13.95 -3.93
CA GLU A 238 -35.33 14.97 -4.68
C GLU A 238 -34.49 14.35 -5.81
N ALA A 239 -33.93 13.16 -5.58
CA ALA A 239 -33.24 12.39 -6.62
C ALA A 239 -34.17 12.09 -7.80
N VAL A 240 -35.39 11.61 -7.52
CA VAL A 240 -36.40 11.31 -8.55
C VAL A 240 -36.82 12.56 -9.32
N GLU A 241 -36.93 13.71 -8.66
CA GLU A 241 -37.23 14.99 -9.31
C GLU A 241 -36.16 15.36 -10.35
N LEU A 242 -34.87 15.31 -9.96
CA LEU A 242 -33.77 15.60 -10.87
C LEU A 242 -33.69 14.59 -12.02
N LEU A 243 -33.87 13.30 -11.75
CA LEU A 243 -33.86 12.26 -12.78
C LEU A 243 -35.02 12.42 -13.79
N ARG A 244 -36.22 12.78 -13.32
CA ARG A 244 -37.37 13.11 -14.19
C ARG A 244 -37.10 14.36 -15.03
N ARG A 245 -36.43 15.37 -14.45
CA ARG A 245 -36.01 16.57 -15.18
C ARG A 245 -35.04 16.22 -16.30
N VAL A 246 -34.06 15.34 -16.06
CA VAL A 246 -33.15 14.85 -17.11
C VAL A 246 -33.92 14.11 -18.20
N TYR A 247 -34.79 13.16 -17.83
CA TYR A 247 -35.61 12.41 -18.79
C TYR A 247 -36.50 13.31 -19.65
N SER A 248 -37.04 14.38 -19.06
CA SER A 248 -37.90 15.34 -19.78
C SER A 248 -37.11 16.21 -20.76
N ARG A 249 -35.84 16.51 -20.44
CA ARG A 249 -34.93 17.29 -21.29
C ARG A 249 -34.36 16.46 -22.42
N ASP A 250 -34.00 15.21 -22.14
CA ASP A 250 -33.46 14.26 -23.12
C ASP A 250 -33.99 12.85 -22.86
N PRO A 251 -35.09 12.45 -23.53
CA PRO A 251 -35.65 11.10 -23.42
C PRO A 251 -34.71 9.98 -23.90
N LYS A 252 -33.64 10.30 -24.64
CA LYS A 252 -32.65 9.33 -25.11
C LYS A 252 -31.52 9.10 -24.10
N PHE A 253 -31.46 9.89 -23.02
CA PHE A 253 -30.50 9.73 -21.93
C PHE A 253 -30.85 8.50 -21.07
N THR A 254 -30.46 7.33 -21.57
CA THR A 254 -30.79 6.01 -21.00
C THR A 254 -30.46 5.87 -19.50
N PRO A 255 -29.32 6.38 -18.98
CA PRO A 255 -28.98 6.21 -17.56
C PRO A 255 -30.01 6.79 -16.59
N ALA A 256 -30.67 7.91 -16.95
CA ALA A 256 -31.71 8.50 -16.09
C ALA A 256 -32.97 7.62 -16.06
N ARG A 257 -33.33 7.00 -17.19
CA ARG A 257 -34.44 6.05 -17.25
C ARG A 257 -34.17 4.81 -16.41
N GLU A 258 -32.98 4.21 -16.55
CA GLU A 258 -32.59 3.03 -15.75
C GLU A 258 -32.63 3.31 -14.25
N ALA A 259 -32.17 4.50 -13.83
CA ALA A 259 -32.22 4.93 -12.45
C ALA A 259 -33.66 5.20 -11.94
N LEU A 260 -34.58 5.65 -12.80
CA LEU A 260 -36.00 5.80 -12.47
C LEU A 260 -36.72 4.45 -12.38
N ASP A 261 -36.40 3.52 -13.27
CA ASP A 261 -36.99 2.18 -13.32
C ASP A 261 -36.53 1.31 -12.13
N ASN A 262 -35.33 1.55 -11.59
CA ASN A 262 -34.77 0.81 -10.46
C ASN A 262 -34.32 1.74 -9.32
N PRO A 263 -35.09 1.84 -8.21
CA PRO A 263 -34.71 2.63 -7.04
C PRO A 263 -33.44 2.17 -6.34
N ASN A 264 -33.00 0.91 -6.56
CA ASN A 264 -31.75 0.37 -6.02
C ASN A 264 -30.54 0.63 -6.93
N TYR A 265 -30.74 1.25 -8.09
CA TYR A 265 -29.63 1.64 -8.96
C TYR A 265 -28.75 2.68 -8.26
N ARG A 266 -27.44 2.47 -8.25
CA ARG A 266 -26.42 3.32 -7.59
C ARG A 266 -25.23 3.52 -8.52
N LEU A 267 -24.52 4.63 -8.33
CA LEU A 267 -23.21 4.82 -8.98
C LEU A 267 -22.24 3.76 -8.50
N VAL A 268 -21.42 3.24 -9.43
CA VAL A 268 -20.26 2.42 -9.10
C VAL A 268 -19.19 3.34 -8.52
N LEU A 269 -18.86 3.13 -7.26
CA LEU A 269 -17.84 3.92 -6.57
C LEU A 269 -16.47 3.28 -6.74
N THR A 270 -15.43 4.10 -6.71
CA THR A 270 -14.03 3.70 -6.69
C THR A 270 -13.24 4.67 -5.81
N ASP A 271 -11.97 4.38 -5.60
CA ASP A 271 -11.04 5.19 -4.82
C ASP A 271 -9.72 5.37 -5.60
N PRO A 272 -8.91 6.39 -5.28
CA PRO A 272 -7.67 6.65 -6.00
C PRO A 272 -6.72 5.46 -6.03
N GLU A 273 -6.62 4.69 -4.94
CA GLU A 273 -5.73 3.52 -4.81
C GLU A 273 -6.14 2.41 -5.79
N THR A 274 -7.43 2.17 -5.96
CA THR A 274 -8.00 1.20 -6.91
C THR A 274 -7.76 1.63 -8.37
N ILE A 275 -7.81 2.94 -8.66
CA ILE A 275 -7.49 3.48 -9.99
C ILE A 275 -6.00 3.30 -10.31
N GLU A 276 -5.12 3.60 -9.36
CA GLU A 276 -3.67 3.44 -9.51
C GLU A 276 -3.25 1.98 -9.66
N ALA A 277 -3.96 1.06 -9.01
CA ALA A 277 -3.69 -0.37 -9.05
C ALA A 277 -4.13 -1.07 -10.36
N ARG A 278 -4.68 -0.33 -11.33
CA ARG A 278 -5.07 -0.87 -12.65
C ARG A 278 -3.88 -1.48 -13.39
N THR A 279 -4.12 -2.62 -14.04
CA THR A 279 -3.09 -3.25 -14.90
C THR A 279 -2.92 -2.51 -16.24
N ASP A 280 -4.00 -1.91 -16.75
CA ASP A 280 -3.97 -0.92 -17.83
C ASP A 280 -4.57 0.40 -17.30
N PRO A 281 -3.77 1.47 -17.15
CA PRO A 281 -4.25 2.76 -16.64
C PRO A 281 -5.45 3.33 -17.40
N TRP A 282 -5.63 2.97 -18.67
CA TRP A 282 -6.68 3.48 -19.55
C TRP A 282 -7.95 2.63 -19.57
N ASP A 283 -7.92 1.43 -18.99
CA ASP A 283 -9.08 0.53 -18.89
C ASP A 283 -9.58 0.44 -17.43
N PRO A 284 -10.74 1.05 -17.10
CA PRO A 284 -11.35 0.93 -15.79
C PRO A 284 -11.64 -0.51 -15.36
N ALA A 285 -11.92 -1.41 -16.30
CA ALA A 285 -12.22 -2.81 -16.01
C ALA A 285 -10.97 -3.61 -15.60
N SER A 286 -9.78 -3.06 -15.80
CA SER A 286 -8.50 -3.67 -15.43
C SER A 286 -8.12 -3.45 -13.95
N ALA A 287 -8.98 -2.73 -13.20
CA ALA A 287 -8.81 -2.51 -11.77
C ALA A 287 -8.96 -3.83 -10.99
N PRO A 288 -8.19 -4.02 -9.91
CA PRO A 288 -8.31 -5.22 -9.09
C PRO A 288 -9.68 -5.27 -8.41
N THR A 289 -10.27 -6.46 -8.39
CA THR A 289 -11.47 -6.71 -7.60
C THR A 289 -11.14 -6.63 -6.11
N ARG A 290 -12.15 -6.34 -5.28
CA ARG A 290 -12.00 -6.33 -3.81
C ARG A 290 -11.33 -7.58 -3.26
N ALA A 291 -11.67 -8.76 -3.77
CA ALA A 291 -11.06 -10.02 -3.36
C ALA A 291 -9.57 -10.11 -3.71
N GLN A 292 -9.16 -9.59 -4.88
CA GLN A 292 -7.76 -9.51 -5.27
C GLN A 292 -6.99 -8.51 -4.39
N THR A 293 -7.58 -7.37 -4.08
CA THR A 293 -6.99 -6.36 -3.18
C THR A 293 -6.82 -6.91 -1.77
N GLU A 294 -7.82 -7.60 -1.23
CA GLU A 294 -7.74 -8.26 0.09
C GLU A 294 -6.64 -9.35 0.10
N ALA A 295 -6.57 -10.18 -0.94
CA ALA A 295 -5.53 -11.20 -1.07
C ALA A 295 -4.12 -10.59 -1.17
N ALA A 296 -3.95 -9.48 -1.90
CA ALA A 296 -2.69 -8.75 -2.00
C ALA A 296 -2.26 -8.18 -0.65
N ARG A 297 -3.19 -7.54 0.10
CA ARG A 297 -2.92 -7.04 1.46
C ARG A 297 -2.49 -8.14 2.41
N HIS A 298 -3.14 -9.31 2.36
CA HIS A 298 -2.75 -10.46 3.17
C HIS A 298 -1.37 -10.99 2.79
N ALA A 299 -1.04 -11.05 1.49
CA ALA A 299 0.27 -11.48 1.02
C ALA A 299 1.39 -10.52 1.45
N GLU A 300 1.13 -9.20 1.38
CA GLU A 300 2.05 -8.16 1.83
C GLU A 300 2.28 -8.24 3.34
N ALA A 301 1.21 -8.37 4.14
CA ALA A 301 1.32 -8.55 5.59
C ALA A 301 2.12 -9.82 5.94
N ALA A 302 1.88 -10.93 5.24
CA ALA A 302 2.62 -12.17 5.42
C ALA A 302 4.12 -11.98 5.09
N ALA A 303 4.45 -11.31 3.98
CA ALA A 303 5.84 -11.01 3.62
C ALA A 303 6.52 -10.14 4.69
N LYS A 304 5.82 -9.14 5.22
CA LYS A 304 6.30 -8.28 6.31
C LYS A 304 6.61 -9.08 7.57
N TYR A 305 5.67 -9.91 8.05
CA TYR A 305 5.91 -10.74 9.25
C TYR A 305 7.05 -11.73 9.08
N LEU A 306 7.20 -12.30 7.87
CA LEU A 306 8.31 -13.19 7.58
C LEU A 306 9.66 -12.47 7.69
N ALA A 307 9.75 -11.26 7.12
CA ALA A 307 10.95 -10.43 7.16
C ALA A 307 11.29 -9.98 8.59
N GLU A 308 10.29 -9.51 9.34
CA GLU A 308 10.46 -9.12 10.75
C GLU A 308 10.94 -10.30 11.61
N GLY A 309 10.29 -11.46 11.50
CA GLY A 309 10.68 -12.64 12.26
C GLY A 309 12.07 -13.16 11.88
N ASP A 310 12.50 -13.00 10.63
CA ASP A 310 13.89 -13.30 10.21
C ASP A 310 14.89 -12.31 10.79
N ALA A 311 14.58 -11.01 10.77
CA ALA A 311 15.45 -9.97 11.32
C ALA A 311 15.62 -10.13 12.84
N GLU A 312 14.52 -10.31 13.57
CA GLU A 312 14.53 -10.52 15.03
C GLU A 312 15.36 -11.75 15.41
N LEU A 313 15.16 -12.89 14.73
CA LEU A 313 15.93 -14.10 15.03
C LEU A 313 17.41 -13.93 14.71
N ASN A 314 17.76 -13.25 13.61
CA ASN A 314 19.16 -13.02 13.23
C ASN A 314 19.88 -12.11 14.24
N ALA A 315 19.19 -11.13 14.82
CA ALA A 315 19.73 -10.19 15.79
C ALA A 315 20.04 -10.82 17.16
N MET A 316 19.43 -11.97 17.50
CA MET A 316 19.70 -12.64 18.78
C MET A 316 21.12 -13.23 18.84
N LEU A 317 21.87 -12.96 19.91
CA LEU A 317 23.24 -13.46 20.08
C LEU A 317 23.27 -14.89 20.65
N GLY A 318 24.41 -15.59 20.51
CA GLY A 318 24.78 -16.82 21.23
C GLY A 318 23.94 -18.09 21.06
N MET A 319 22.90 -18.07 20.21
CA MET A 319 21.95 -19.20 20.05
C MET A 319 22.01 -19.87 18.67
N GLU A 320 23.21 -20.02 18.11
CA GLU A 320 23.41 -20.55 16.74
C GLU A 320 22.82 -21.95 16.52
N ARG A 321 22.81 -22.80 17.55
CA ARG A 321 22.13 -24.12 17.47
C ARG A 321 20.61 -23.95 17.32
N ALA A 322 20.00 -23.12 18.16
CA ALA A 322 18.56 -22.82 18.08
C ALA A 322 18.18 -22.20 16.74
N LYS A 323 18.96 -21.24 16.23
CA LYS A 323 18.74 -20.63 14.90
C LYS A 323 18.77 -21.66 13.78
N LYS A 324 19.70 -22.62 13.82
CA LYS A 324 19.79 -23.70 12.82
C LYS A 324 18.55 -24.58 12.83
N GLU A 325 18.07 -24.97 14.02
CA GLU A 325 16.85 -25.77 14.16
C GLU A 325 15.62 -25.02 13.64
N ILE A 326 15.45 -23.75 14.01
CA ILE A 326 14.35 -22.91 13.51
C ILE A 326 14.40 -22.80 11.99
N LYS A 327 15.59 -22.61 11.41
CA LYS A 327 15.78 -22.55 9.96
C LYS A 327 15.38 -23.86 9.28
N LEU A 328 15.69 -25.01 9.88
CA LEU A 328 15.29 -26.33 9.39
C LEU A 328 13.77 -26.53 9.44
N ILE A 329 13.12 -26.15 10.56
CA ILE A 329 11.67 -26.24 10.73
C ILE A 329 10.96 -25.33 9.73
N LYS A 330 11.47 -24.10 9.54
CA LYS A 330 10.98 -23.14 8.55
C LYS A 330 11.09 -23.69 7.12
N ALA A 331 12.23 -24.28 6.77
CA ALA A 331 12.44 -24.88 5.45
C ALA A 331 11.48 -26.04 5.20
N THR A 332 11.33 -26.93 6.18
CA THR A 332 10.39 -28.06 6.13
C THR A 332 8.95 -27.57 5.98
N THR A 333 8.57 -26.54 6.72
CA THR A 333 7.24 -25.92 6.63
C THR A 333 6.98 -25.35 5.24
N LYS A 334 7.94 -24.62 4.66
CA LYS A 334 7.84 -24.09 3.29
C LYS A 334 7.61 -25.19 2.26
N VAL A 335 8.40 -26.28 2.33
CA VAL A 335 8.27 -27.43 1.43
C VAL A 335 6.90 -28.10 1.59
N ASN A 336 6.44 -28.29 2.82
CA ASN A 336 5.14 -28.89 3.11
C ASN A 336 3.97 -28.05 2.58
N LEU A 337 4.03 -26.71 2.73
CA LEU A 337 3.04 -25.80 2.15
C LEU A 337 3.02 -25.87 0.61
N ALA A 338 4.20 -25.91 -0.02
CA ALA A 338 4.30 -26.05 -1.47
C ALA A 338 3.73 -27.39 -1.96
N ARG A 339 4.03 -28.49 -1.25
CA ARG A 339 3.47 -29.83 -1.54
C ARG A 339 1.95 -29.84 -1.43
N ALA A 340 1.39 -29.26 -0.36
CA ALA A 340 -0.05 -29.16 -0.18
C ALA A 340 -0.71 -28.36 -1.31
N LYS A 341 -0.12 -27.22 -1.71
CA LYS A 341 -0.59 -26.41 -2.84
C LYS A 341 -0.58 -27.17 -4.18
N MET A 342 0.31 -28.13 -4.33
CA MET A 342 0.40 -29.03 -5.49
C MET A 342 -0.49 -30.28 -5.38
N GLY A 343 -1.28 -30.42 -4.30
CA GLY A 343 -2.13 -31.59 -4.06
C GLY A 343 -1.36 -32.86 -3.67
N LEU A 344 -0.09 -32.73 -3.26
CA LEU A 344 0.73 -33.86 -2.82
C LEU A 344 0.44 -34.19 -1.35
N PRO A 345 0.53 -35.48 -0.94
CA PRO A 345 0.45 -35.85 0.47
C PRO A 345 1.55 -35.18 1.28
N VAL A 346 1.14 -34.60 2.41
CA VAL A 346 2.03 -33.96 3.38
C VAL A 346 1.90 -34.72 4.69
N PRO A 347 3.01 -35.15 5.33
CA PRO A 347 2.95 -35.78 6.63
C PRO A 347 2.38 -34.81 7.66
N VAL A 348 1.47 -35.31 8.50
CA VAL A 348 0.94 -34.55 9.62
C VAL A 348 2.04 -34.47 10.68
N THR A 349 2.70 -33.31 10.77
CA THR A 349 3.71 -33.04 11.79
C THR A 349 3.16 -32.04 12.79
N SER A 350 3.26 -32.34 14.08
CA SER A 350 2.93 -31.35 15.10
C SER A 350 3.90 -30.17 15.04
N ARG A 351 3.40 -28.98 15.36
CA ARG A 351 4.16 -27.72 15.33
C ARG A 351 4.48 -27.22 16.74
N HIS A 352 3.94 -27.87 17.77
CA HIS A 352 4.26 -27.52 19.16
C HIS A 352 5.72 -27.82 19.45
N THR A 353 6.37 -26.91 20.16
CA THR A 353 7.83 -26.87 20.28
C THR A 353 8.24 -26.72 21.72
N LEU A 354 9.23 -27.49 22.15
CA LEU A 354 9.86 -27.33 23.46
C LEU A 354 11.08 -26.42 23.34
N LEU A 355 11.18 -25.46 24.25
CA LEU A 355 12.29 -24.52 24.36
C LEU A 355 13.00 -24.82 25.67
N LEU A 356 14.07 -25.61 25.60
CA LEU A 356 14.73 -26.18 26.77
C LEU A 356 16.01 -25.40 27.09
N GLY A 357 16.16 -24.93 28.32
CA GLY A 357 17.42 -24.32 28.77
C GLY A 357 17.27 -23.28 29.86
N PRO A 358 18.38 -22.70 30.32
CA PRO A 358 18.42 -21.77 31.46
C PRO A 358 17.58 -20.50 31.26
N PRO A 359 17.14 -19.82 32.34
CA PRO A 359 16.45 -18.54 32.25
C PRO A 359 17.33 -17.48 31.60
N GLY A 360 16.70 -16.54 30.88
CA GLY A 360 17.40 -15.44 30.22
C GLY A 360 18.22 -15.82 28.99
N THR A 361 18.03 -17.00 28.40
CA THR A 361 18.72 -17.47 27.18
C THR A 361 17.97 -17.16 25.87
N GLY A 362 16.88 -16.39 25.93
CA GLY A 362 16.16 -15.90 24.75
C GLY A 362 14.98 -16.76 24.27
N LYS A 363 14.54 -17.77 25.04
CA LYS A 363 13.40 -18.64 24.72
C LYS A 363 12.14 -17.88 24.29
N THR A 364 11.68 -16.93 25.10
CA THR A 364 10.48 -16.13 24.83
C THR A 364 10.64 -15.28 23.56
N SER A 365 11.81 -14.68 23.37
CA SER A 365 12.13 -13.89 22.17
C SER A 365 12.09 -14.77 20.92
N VAL A 366 12.68 -15.96 20.98
CA VAL A 366 12.61 -16.95 19.88
C VAL A 366 11.18 -17.35 19.57
N ALA A 367 10.35 -17.61 20.58
CA ALA A 367 8.94 -17.96 20.37
C ALA A 367 8.18 -16.86 19.61
N ARG A 368 8.43 -15.58 19.95
CA ARG A 368 7.84 -14.42 19.27
C ARG A 368 8.32 -14.29 17.82
N ALA A 369 9.64 -14.32 17.60
CA ALA A 369 10.22 -14.24 16.26
C ALA A 369 9.76 -15.40 15.36
N PHE A 370 9.72 -16.62 15.91
CA PHE A 370 9.29 -17.79 15.17
C PHE A 370 7.78 -17.77 14.87
N SER A 371 6.95 -17.25 15.77
CA SER A 371 5.52 -17.05 15.51
C SER A 371 5.27 -16.07 14.37
N LYS A 372 6.07 -15.00 14.25
CA LYS A 372 6.04 -14.09 13.10
C LYS A 372 6.42 -14.79 11.80
N GLN A 373 7.47 -15.62 11.82
CA GLN A 373 7.83 -16.43 10.65
C GLN A 373 6.70 -17.38 10.24
N LEU A 374 6.04 -18.05 11.19
CA LEU A 374 4.90 -18.93 10.92
C LEU A 374 3.68 -18.16 10.39
N CYS A 375 3.44 -16.95 10.87
CA CYS A 375 2.42 -16.04 10.33
C CYS A 375 2.74 -15.65 8.88
N GLY A 376 4.01 -15.31 8.60
CA GLY A 376 4.47 -14.98 7.25
C GLY A 376 4.48 -16.17 6.28
N LEU A 377 4.49 -17.39 6.81
CA LEU A 377 4.26 -18.62 6.05
C LEU A 377 2.79 -19.01 5.95
N THR A 378 1.86 -18.16 6.39
CA THR A 378 0.40 -18.42 6.40
C THR A 378 -0.03 -19.63 7.23
N VAL A 379 0.82 -20.06 8.17
CA VAL A 379 0.49 -21.12 9.14
C VAL A 379 -0.35 -20.55 10.28
N LEU A 380 0.10 -19.41 10.83
CA LEU A 380 -0.65 -18.66 11.83
C LEU A 380 -1.35 -17.48 11.16
N ARG A 381 -2.50 -17.09 11.70
CA ARG A 381 -3.27 -15.93 11.22
C ARG A 381 -2.78 -14.63 11.86
N LYS A 382 -2.22 -14.70 13.06
CA LYS A 382 -1.79 -13.55 13.86
C LYS A 382 -0.41 -13.83 14.46
N PRO A 383 0.50 -12.84 14.49
CA PRO A 383 1.80 -12.96 15.13
C PRO A 383 1.73 -12.77 16.66
N VAL A 384 0.65 -13.25 17.30
CA VAL A 384 0.42 -13.07 18.75
C VAL A 384 0.99 -14.28 19.48
N VAL A 385 1.72 -14.02 20.56
CA VAL A 385 2.18 -15.03 21.51
C VAL A 385 1.61 -14.70 22.88
N VAL A 386 0.71 -15.52 23.39
CA VAL A 386 0.13 -15.38 24.72
C VAL A 386 1.04 -16.05 25.73
N GLU A 387 1.62 -15.29 26.65
CA GLU A 387 2.53 -15.79 27.68
C GLU A 387 1.79 -16.18 28.95
N THR A 388 1.87 -17.46 29.31
CA THR A 388 1.23 -18.05 30.47
C THR A 388 2.21 -18.84 31.33
N SER A 389 1.78 -19.19 32.54
CA SER A 389 2.49 -20.04 33.49
C SER A 389 1.47 -20.78 34.33
N ARG A 390 1.92 -21.78 35.10
CA ARG A 390 1.07 -22.49 36.07
C ARG A 390 0.30 -21.51 36.97
N THR A 391 0.99 -20.55 37.58
CA THR A 391 0.42 -19.60 38.54
C THR A 391 -0.67 -18.71 37.94
N LYS A 392 -0.58 -18.37 36.64
CA LYS A 392 -1.59 -17.56 35.96
C LYS A 392 -2.89 -18.32 35.66
N LEU A 393 -2.82 -19.65 35.55
CA LEU A 393 -3.98 -20.49 35.22
C LEU A 393 -4.67 -21.04 36.47
N LEU A 394 -3.97 -21.11 37.61
CA LEU A 394 -4.56 -21.57 38.86
C LEU A 394 -5.69 -20.63 39.34
N GLY A 395 -6.85 -21.22 39.64
CA GLY A 395 -7.95 -20.54 40.33
C GLY A 395 -8.15 -21.05 41.75
N ARG A 396 -9.33 -20.80 42.34
CA ARG A 396 -9.65 -21.26 43.70
C ARG A 396 -10.04 -22.74 43.74
N TYR A 397 -10.57 -23.25 42.63
CA TYR A 397 -11.04 -24.61 42.46
C TYR A 397 -10.46 -25.25 41.19
N MET A 398 -10.47 -26.59 41.10
CA MET A 398 -9.93 -27.32 39.95
C MET A 398 -10.64 -26.95 38.64
N ALA A 399 -11.97 -26.79 38.68
CA ALA A 399 -12.75 -26.36 37.52
C ALA A 399 -12.36 -24.96 37.01
N ASP A 400 -11.83 -24.09 37.88
CA ASP A 400 -11.32 -22.79 37.46
C ASP A 400 -10.05 -22.95 36.61
N ALA A 401 -9.18 -23.92 36.94
CA ALA A 401 -7.96 -24.15 36.18
C ALA A 401 -8.23 -24.65 34.76
N GLU A 402 -9.21 -25.54 34.59
CA GLU A 402 -9.68 -25.99 33.26
C GLU A 402 -10.23 -24.80 32.47
N LYS A 403 -11.18 -24.06 33.06
CA LYS A 403 -11.83 -22.92 32.42
C LYS A 403 -10.84 -21.82 32.02
N ASN A 404 -9.94 -21.43 32.93
CA ASN A 404 -8.91 -20.42 32.64
C ASN A 404 -7.99 -20.87 31.50
N THR A 405 -7.69 -22.17 31.43
CA THR A 405 -6.87 -22.75 30.36
C THR A 405 -7.62 -22.70 29.03
N GLU A 406 -8.90 -23.06 29.01
CA GLU A 406 -9.76 -22.97 27.81
C GLU A 406 -9.85 -21.52 27.31
N GLU A 407 -10.23 -20.57 28.17
CA GLU A 407 -10.37 -19.16 27.79
C GLU A 407 -9.05 -18.59 27.22
N MET A 408 -7.91 -18.95 27.81
CA MET A 408 -6.59 -18.56 27.31
C MET A 408 -6.29 -19.17 25.94
N LEU A 409 -6.59 -20.46 25.73
CA LEU A 409 -6.35 -21.16 24.46
C LEU A 409 -7.28 -20.65 23.35
N GLU A 410 -8.56 -20.43 23.65
CA GLU A 410 -9.53 -19.85 22.72
C GLU A 410 -9.09 -18.45 22.26
N GLY A 411 -8.63 -17.61 23.19
CA GLY A 411 -8.07 -16.29 22.87
C GLY A 411 -6.80 -16.35 22.01
N ALA A 412 -6.04 -17.44 22.09
CA ALA A 412 -4.80 -17.65 21.35
C ALA A 412 -4.99 -18.31 19.98
N LEU A 413 -6.21 -18.75 19.61
CA LEU A 413 -6.46 -19.40 18.32
C LEU A 413 -6.07 -18.50 17.13
N GLY A 414 -5.41 -19.09 16.15
CA GLY A 414 -4.77 -18.38 15.04
C GLY A 414 -3.40 -17.78 15.38
N GLY A 415 -2.91 -17.93 16.61
CA GLY A 415 -1.60 -17.48 17.08
C GLY A 415 -0.86 -18.57 17.85
N ALA A 416 -0.08 -18.17 18.85
CA ALA A 416 0.69 -19.08 19.69
C ALA A 416 0.53 -18.81 21.18
N VAL A 417 0.84 -19.83 21.98
CA VAL A 417 0.93 -19.78 23.44
C VAL A 417 2.37 -20.10 23.85
N PHE A 418 2.93 -19.32 24.75
CA PHE A 418 4.21 -19.61 25.41
C PHE A 418 3.93 -19.94 26.88
N PHE A 419 4.24 -21.18 27.27
CA PHE A 419 4.04 -21.72 28.59
C PHE A 419 5.38 -21.77 29.33
N ASP A 420 5.61 -20.78 30.19
CA ASP A 420 6.86 -20.71 30.96
C ASP A 420 6.86 -21.71 32.11
N GLU A 421 8.05 -22.26 32.40
CA GLU A 421 8.28 -23.29 33.41
C GLU A 421 7.25 -24.43 33.37
N MET A 422 6.94 -24.93 32.17
CA MET A 422 5.88 -25.91 31.94
C MET A 422 6.03 -27.19 32.77
N HIS A 423 7.27 -27.59 33.09
CA HIS A 423 7.58 -28.73 33.96
C HIS A 423 6.91 -28.63 35.35
N THR A 424 6.64 -27.42 35.83
CA THR A 424 5.95 -27.18 37.11
C THR A 424 4.49 -27.64 37.11
N LEU A 425 3.89 -27.91 35.94
CA LEU A 425 2.55 -28.50 35.84
C LEU A 425 2.47 -29.91 36.44
N HIS A 426 3.61 -30.54 36.74
CA HIS A 426 3.65 -31.85 37.35
C HIS A 426 4.57 -31.88 38.58
N GLU A 427 4.03 -31.62 39.77
CA GLU A 427 4.76 -31.70 41.04
C GLU A 427 4.55 -33.05 41.76
N LYS A 428 5.63 -33.58 42.36
CA LYS A 428 5.63 -34.86 43.11
C LYS A 428 5.22 -34.72 44.58
N GLY A 429 4.93 -33.51 45.06
CA GLY A 429 4.80 -33.21 46.49
C GLY A 429 3.55 -33.76 47.20
N TYR A 430 2.48 -34.09 46.46
CA TYR A 430 1.25 -34.61 47.05
C TYR A 430 1.16 -36.13 46.84
N HIS A 431 0.94 -36.89 47.92
CA HIS A 431 0.80 -38.35 47.92
C HIS A 431 -0.32 -38.91 47.00
N GLN A 432 -1.12 -38.05 46.35
CA GLN A 432 -2.17 -38.40 45.38
C GLN A 432 -2.01 -37.75 43.99
N GLY A 433 -0.85 -37.13 43.70
CA GLY A 433 -0.62 -36.38 42.45
C GLY A 433 -1.18 -34.96 42.50
N ASP A 434 -0.94 -34.19 41.43
CA ASP A 434 -1.34 -32.79 41.30
C ASP A 434 -2.58 -32.62 40.40
N PRO A 435 -3.80 -32.58 40.97
CA PRO A 435 -5.04 -32.56 40.20
C PRO A 435 -5.22 -31.28 39.37
N TYR A 436 -4.68 -30.14 39.83
CA TYR A 436 -4.77 -28.87 39.09
C TYR A 436 -3.87 -28.88 37.86
N GLY A 437 -2.62 -29.32 38.02
CA GLY A 437 -1.69 -29.46 36.91
C GLY A 437 -2.19 -30.45 35.85
N ASN A 438 -2.75 -31.58 36.29
CA ASN A 438 -3.35 -32.57 35.38
C ASN A 438 -4.55 -32.01 34.60
N ALA A 439 -5.41 -31.21 35.23
CA ALA A 439 -6.51 -30.51 34.57
C ALA A 439 -6.00 -29.62 33.42
N ILE A 440 -5.01 -28.76 33.70
CA ILE A 440 -4.38 -27.88 32.70
C ILE A 440 -3.79 -28.69 31.54
N ILE A 441 -3.04 -29.77 31.84
CA ILE A 441 -2.42 -30.62 30.83
C ILE A 441 -3.47 -31.30 29.93
N ASN A 442 -4.56 -31.80 30.51
CA ASN A 442 -5.61 -32.48 29.76
C ASN A 442 -6.32 -31.51 28.80
N THR A 443 -6.65 -30.30 29.26
CA THR A 443 -7.21 -29.25 28.41
C THR A 443 -6.24 -28.88 27.30
N LEU A 444 -4.96 -28.68 27.62
CA LEU A 444 -3.93 -28.34 26.64
C LEU A 444 -3.79 -29.41 25.54
N LEU A 445 -3.78 -30.69 25.91
CA LEU A 445 -3.69 -31.81 24.97
C LEU A 445 -4.86 -31.85 24.00
N LEU A 446 -6.08 -31.55 24.46
CA LEU A 446 -7.27 -31.51 23.63
C LEU A 446 -7.14 -30.44 22.53
N TYR A 447 -6.72 -29.22 22.91
CA TYR A 447 -6.54 -28.12 21.98
C TYR A 447 -5.36 -28.32 21.02
N MET A 448 -4.24 -28.86 21.51
CA MET A 448 -3.10 -29.22 20.67
C MET A 448 -3.47 -30.23 19.58
N GLU A 449 -4.46 -31.10 19.83
CA GLU A 449 -4.93 -32.04 18.81
C GLU A 449 -5.97 -31.44 17.87
N ASN A 450 -7.01 -30.80 18.43
CA ASN A 450 -8.15 -30.32 17.66
C ASN A 450 -7.83 -29.06 16.83
N HIS A 451 -6.88 -28.24 17.27
CA HIS A 451 -6.54 -26.95 16.68
C HIS A 451 -5.10 -26.88 16.15
N ARG A 452 -4.47 -28.02 15.84
CA ARG A 452 -3.07 -28.11 15.40
C ARG A 452 -2.71 -27.31 14.13
N ASP A 453 -3.71 -26.96 13.32
CA ASP A 453 -3.55 -26.21 12.08
C ASP A 453 -3.60 -24.68 12.30
N GLU A 454 -4.07 -24.23 13.47
CA GLU A 454 -4.23 -22.81 13.79
C GLU A 454 -3.66 -22.38 15.14
N LEU A 455 -3.13 -23.31 15.94
CA LEU A 455 -2.53 -23.04 17.25
C LEU A 455 -1.13 -23.66 17.35
N VAL A 456 -0.18 -22.87 17.84
CA VAL A 456 1.16 -23.36 18.21
C VAL A 456 1.38 -23.17 19.71
N VAL A 457 1.99 -24.16 20.35
CA VAL A 457 2.27 -24.13 21.79
C VAL A 457 3.78 -24.27 21.96
N PHE A 458 4.38 -23.33 22.68
CA PHE A 458 5.77 -23.35 23.09
C PHE A 458 5.83 -23.70 24.58
N GLY A 459 6.36 -24.87 24.91
CA GLY A 459 6.61 -25.25 26.30
C GLY A 459 8.06 -24.93 26.68
N ALA A 460 8.28 -24.15 27.73
CA ALA A 460 9.63 -23.78 28.17
C ALA A 460 9.98 -24.40 29.54
N GLY A 461 11.26 -24.73 29.73
CA GLY A 461 11.74 -25.27 31.00
C GLY A 461 13.18 -25.78 30.91
N TYR A 462 13.67 -26.37 32.00
CA TYR A 462 14.95 -27.09 32.00
C TYR A 462 14.83 -28.46 31.33
N ALA A 463 15.91 -28.96 30.75
CA ALA A 463 15.87 -30.15 29.90
C ALA A 463 15.45 -31.41 30.68
N LYS A 464 16.13 -31.73 31.79
CA LYS A 464 15.82 -32.94 32.57
C LYS A 464 14.50 -32.84 33.32
N ALA A 465 14.17 -31.65 33.84
CA ALA A 465 12.88 -31.40 34.45
C ALA A 465 11.71 -31.64 33.47
N MET A 466 11.84 -31.14 32.23
CA MET A 466 10.86 -31.37 31.17
C MET A 466 10.81 -32.84 30.75
N ASP A 467 11.94 -33.52 30.58
CA ASP A 467 11.97 -34.94 30.25
C ASP A 467 11.22 -35.79 31.28
N LYS A 468 11.42 -35.52 32.59
CA LYS A 468 10.67 -36.20 33.66
C LYS A 468 9.16 -35.97 33.54
N MET A 469 8.72 -34.75 33.22
CA MET A 469 7.29 -34.49 32.99
C MET A 469 6.75 -35.28 31.78
N LEU A 470 7.52 -35.33 30.69
CA LEU A 470 7.13 -36.04 29.45
C LEU A 470 7.14 -37.56 29.61
N GLU A 471 7.96 -38.12 30.50
CA GLU A 471 7.92 -39.55 30.86
C GLU A 471 6.59 -39.94 31.52
N VAL A 472 6.07 -39.05 32.38
CA VAL A 472 4.79 -39.26 33.07
C VAL A 472 3.62 -39.07 32.12
N ASN A 473 3.69 -38.13 31.18
CA ASN A 473 2.64 -37.88 30.21
C ASN A 473 3.08 -38.13 28.75
N GLN A 474 2.87 -39.36 28.30
CA GLN A 474 3.13 -39.78 26.91
C GLN A 474 2.35 -38.99 25.86
N GLY A 475 1.20 -38.40 26.23
CA GLY A 475 0.42 -37.53 25.35
C GLY A 475 1.19 -36.27 24.96
N LEU A 476 1.78 -35.59 25.95
CA LEU A 476 2.60 -34.40 25.72
C LEU A 476 3.82 -34.71 24.86
N ARG A 477 4.51 -35.84 25.12
CA ARG A 477 5.69 -36.26 24.35
C ARG A 477 5.39 -36.44 22.85
N ARG A 478 4.19 -36.93 22.51
CA ARG A 478 3.78 -37.12 21.10
C ARG A 478 3.42 -35.81 20.40
N ARG A 479 2.98 -34.79 21.14
CA ARG A 479 2.59 -33.49 20.57
C ARG A 479 3.74 -32.51 20.51
N PHE A 480 4.71 -32.61 21.40
CA PHE A 480 5.95 -31.87 21.32
C PHE A 480 7.01 -32.63 20.51
N SER A 481 6.82 -32.73 19.19
CA SER A 481 7.77 -33.42 18.30
C SER A 481 9.04 -32.61 18.02
N THR A 482 9.06 -31.34 18.38
CA THR A 482 10.15 -30.41 18.10
C THR A 482 10.76 -29.93 19.41
N VAL A 483 12.09 -30.02 19.52
CA VAL A 483 12.84 -29.59 20.70
C VAL A 483 13.95 -28.65 20.25
N ILE A 484 14.07 -27.50 20.91
CA ILE A 484 15.12 -26.51 20.69
C ILE A 484 15.83 -26.28 22.01
N GLU A 485 17.13 -26.56 22.03
CA GLU A 485 17.96 -26.41 23.21
C GLU A 485 18.67 -25.05 23.22
N PHE A 486 18.71 -24.46 24.40
CA PHE A 486 19.33 -23.19 24.73
C PHE A 486 20.38 -23.44 25.81
N PHE A 487 21.52 -22.78 25.68
CA PHE A 487 22.65 -22.90 26.59
C PHE A 487 22.93 -21.54 27.22
N SER A 488 23.59 -21.55 28.37
CA SER A 488 24.09 -20.33 29.02
C SER A 488 25.01 -19.58 28.07
N TYR A 489 24.95 -18.25 28.10
CA TYR A 489 25.85 -17.43 27.29
C TYR A 489 27.29 -17.57 27.78
N THR A 490 28.20 -17.74 26.84
CA THR A 490 29.64 -17.72 27.11
C THR A 490 30.09 -16.32 27.53
N PRO A 491 31.25 -16.17 28.21
CA PRO A 491 31.75 -14.87 28.62
C PRO A 491 31.88 -13.87 27.47
N ASP A 492 32.35 -14.30 26.29
CA ASP A 492 32.45 -13.46 25.11
C ASP A 492 31.08 -13.02 24.57
N GLU A 493 30.08 -13.92 24.61
CA GLU A 493 28.71 -13.59 24.20
C GLU A 493 28.04 -12.64 25.19
N LEU A 494 28.32 -12.76 26.49
CA LEU A 494 27.86 -11.81 27.51
C LEU A 494 28.43 -10.41 27.24
N LEU A 495 29.73 -10.29 26.92
CA LEU A 495 30.33 -9.01 26.53
C LEU A 495 29.69 -8.43 25.26
N ALA A 496 29.47 -9.26 24.25
CA ALA A 496 28.81 -8.85 23.02
C ALA A 496 27.38 -8.37 23.30
N LEU A 497 26.67 -9.03 24.21
CA LEU A 497 25.34 -8.65 24.64
C LEU A 497 25.33 -7.33 25.42
N THR A 498 26.33 -7.08 26.27
CA THR A 498 26.50 -5.78 26.96
C THR A 498 26.59 -4.65 25.94
N LYS A 499 27.41 -4.80 24.90
CA LYS A 499 27.52 -3.80 23.83
C LYS A 499 26.22 -3.62 23.06
N LEU A 500 25.53 -4.72 22.75
CA LEU A 500 24.26 -4.67 22.04
C LEU A 500 23.20 -3.87 22.83
N MET A 501 23.06 -4.16 24.13
CA MET A 501 22.10 -3.46 25.01
C MET A 501 22.47 -2.00 25.28
N ALA A 502 23.75 -1.66 25.24
CA ALA A 502 24.22 -0.27 25.29
C ALA A 502 23.82 0.49 24.01
N GLN A 503 24.06 -0.11 22.84
CA GLN A 503 23.72 0.47 21.54
C GLN A 503 22.22 0.72 21.36
N GLU A 504 21.34 -0.08 21.99
CA GLU A 504 19.88 0.12 21.95
C GLU A 504 19.45 1.52 22.44
N ASN A 505 20.22 2.15 23.33
CA ASN A 505 19.98 3.53 23.80
C ASN A 505 21.05 4.51 23.31
N GLU A 506 21.76 4.18 22.22
CA GLU A 506 22.84 4.96 21.65
C GLU A 506 24.02 5.22 22.61
N ASP A 507 24.19 4.38 23.64
CA ASP A 507 25.33 4.47 24.54
C ASP A 507 26.60 4.01 23.82
N LEU A 508 27.72 4.64 24.17
CA LEU A 508 29.04 4.37 23.62
C LEU A 508 29.87 3.61 24.64
N ILE A 509 30.33 2.42 24.26
CA ILE A 509 31.25 1.59 25.03
C ILE A 509 32.37 1.16 24.09
N THR A 510 33.62 1.40 24.49
CA THR A 510 34.79 0.90 23.77
C THR A 510 35.06 -0.57 24.08
N ASP A 511 35.83 -1.23 23.22
CA ASP A 511 36.24 -2.61 23.43
C ASP A 511 37.05 -2.76 24.71
N GLU A 512 37.85 -1.77 25.10
CA GLU A 512 38.67 -1.81 26.32
C GLU A 512 37.81 -1.70 27.59
N GLU A 513 36.79 -0.82 27.57
CA GLU A 513 35.91 -0.60 28.72
C GLU A 513 35.07 -1.84 29.02
N VAL A 514 34.51 -2.52 28.02
CA VAL A 514 33.70 -3.71 28.29
C VAL A 514 34.53 -4.87 28.85
N GLN A 515 35.81 -4.96 28.48
CA GLN A 515 36.67 -6.11 28.82
C GLN A 515 36.91 -6.24 30.33
N ILE A 516 36.69 -5.18 31.10
CA ILE A 516 36.74 -5.22 32.57
C ILE A 516 35.70 -6.18 33.17
N LEU A 517 34.62 -6.48 32.46
CA LEU A 517 33.57 -7.41 32.88
C LEU A 517 33.97 -8.89 32.67
N LEU A 518 34.91 -9.17 31.75
CA LEU A 518 35.26 -10.53 31.32
C LEU A 518 35.66 -11.45 32.49
N PRO A 519 36.52 -11.04 33.45
CA PRO A 519 36.93 -11.93 34.54
C PRO A 519 35.76 -12.39 35.41
N GLN A 520 34.79 -11.50 35.67
CA GLN A 520 33.62 -11.83 36.48
C GLN A 520 32.62 -12.67 35.69
N TYR A 521 32.38 -12.36 34.42
CA TYR A 521 31.56 -13.20 33.53
C TYR A 521 32.13 -14.61 33.39
N ALA A 522 33.45 -14.75 33.23
CA ALA A 522 34.12 -16.04 33.23
C ALA A 522 33.97 -16.78 34.56
N LYS A 523 34.05 -16.07 35.69
CA LYS A 523 33.81 -16.66 37.01
C LYS A 523 32.38 -17.19 37.15
N PHE A 524 31.36 -16.40 36.79
CA PHE A 524 29.96 -16.83 36.87
C PHE A 524 29.63 -17.96 35.88
N TYR A 525 30.25 -17.97 34.72
CA TYR A 525 30.10 -19.04 33.75
C TYR A 525 30.69 -20.35 34.27
N ASN A 526 31.91 -20.32 34.84
CA ASN A 526 32.61 -21.51 35.32
C ASN A 526 32.12 -22.03 36.69
N ASP A 527 31.32 -21.25 37.41
CA ASP A 527 30.66 -21.70 38.64
C ASP A 527 29.54 -22.67 38.27
N GLU A 528 29.70 -23.96 38.58
CA GLU A 528 28.81 -25.02 38.15
C GLU A 528 28.18 -25.74 39.34
N SER A 529 26.88 -25.99 39.25
CA SER A 529 26.09 -26.79 40.17
C SER A 529 25.07 -27.63 39.41
N TYR A 530 24.30 -28.47 40.10
CA TYR A 530 23.27 -29.30 39.48
C TYR A 530 21.92 -29.12 40.18
N SER A 531 20.84 -29.07 39.39
CA SER A 531 19.47 -29.08 39.90
C SER A 531 19.14 -30.43 40.57
N GLU A 532 18.03 -30.50 41.32
CA GLU A 532 17.51 -31.78 41.83
C GLU A 532 17.20 -32.79 40.70
N ASP A 533 16.84 -32.26 39.53
CA ASP A 533 16.60 -33.07 38.34
C ASP A 533 17.87 -33.44 37.57
N GLY A 534 19.01 -32.87 37.97
CA GLY A 534 20.35 -33.12 37.46
C GLY A 534 20.74 -32.19 36.30
N ASP A 535 20.00 -31.11 36.03
CA ASP A 535 20.37 -30.13 35.01
C ASP A 535 21.62 -29.36 35.47
N LEU A 536 22.55 -29.10 34.56
CA LEU A 536 23.70 -28.23 34.86
C LEU A 536 23.19 -26.79 35.04
N ILE A 537 23.51 -26.19 36.18
CA ILE A 537 23.21 -24.80 36.50
C ILE A 537 24.53 -24.06 36.67
N ARG A 538 24.80 -23.09 35.80
CA ARG A 538 25.93 -22.18 35.94
C ARG A 538 25.56 -21.00 36.85
N GLY A 539 26.55 -20.36 37.48
CA GLY A 539 26.32 -19.14 38.27
C GLY A 539 25.60 -18.04 37.47
N ILE A 540 25.91 -17.92 36.17
CA ILE A 540 25.22 -16.99 35.26
C ILE A 540 23.74 -17.34 35.02
N ASP A 541 23.37 -18.61 35.14
CA ASP A 541 21.97 -19.06 34.99
C ASP A 541 21.13 -18.59 36.17
N THR A 542 21.66 -18.71 37.38
CA THR A 542 21.03 -18.20 38.61
C THR A 542 20.84 -16.68 38.57
N LEU A 543 21.79 -15.97 37.96
CA LEU A 543 21.70 -14.52 37.77
C LEU A 543 20.68 -14.13 36.68
N GLY A 544 20.37 -15.03 35.75
CA GLY A 544 19.37 -14.83 34.70
C GLY A 544 19.93 -14.40 33.35
N ASN A 545 21.18 -14.77 33.02
CA ASN A 545 21.79 -14.58 31.69
C ASN A 545 21.57 -13.17 31.09
N ALA A 546 20.85 -13.04 29.97
CA ALA A 546 20.59 -11.75 29.35
C ALA A 546 19.87 -10.76 30.26
N GLY A 547 19.00 -11.25 31.16
CA GLY A 547 18.35 -10.42 32.16
C GLY A 547 19.35 -9.82 33.15
N PHE A 548 20.40 -10.58 33.50
CA PHE A 548 21.49 -10.07 34.31
C PHE A 548 22.30 -9.01 33.57
N VAL A 549 22.69 -9.25 32.32
CA VAL A 549 23.43 -8.27 31.49
C VAL A 549 22.65 -6.97 31.35
N ARG A 550 21.32 -7.05 31.15
CA ARG A 550 20.45 -5.86 31.13
C ARG A 550 20.56 -5.08 32.43
N ASN A 551 20.43 -5.75 33.58
CA ASN A 551 20.56 -5.07 34.87
C ASN A 551 21.95 -4.43 35.03
N VAL A 552 23.02 -5.10 34.61
CA VAL A 552 24.39 -4.53 34.64
C VAL A 552 24.46 -3.22 33.84
N VAL A 553 23.91 -3.19 32.62
CA VAL A 553 23.90 -1.98 31.78
C VAL A 553 23.00 -0.89 32.37
N GLU A 554 21.83 -1.24 32.90
CA GLU A 554 20.94 -0.30 33.59
C GLU A 554 21.64 0.35 34.79
N LYS A 555 22.28 -0.43 35.66
CA LYS A 555 23.04 0.10 36.79
C LYS A 555 24.24 0.93 36.34
N ALA A 556 24.94 0.54 35.28
CA ALA A 556 26.02 1.35 34.73
C ALA A 556 25.51 2.72 34.24
N ARG A 557 24.31 2.80 33.67
CA ARG A 557 23.67 4.08 33.31
C ARG A 557 23.29 4.90 34.53
N ASP A 558 22.85 4.27 35.62
CA ASP A 558 22.59 4.97 36.89
C ASP A 558 23.89 5.61 37.41
N HIS A 559 25.00 4.87 37.37
CA HIS A 559 26.33 5.38 37.75
C HIS A 559 26.81 6.51 36.83
N ARG A 560 26.63 6.38 35.51
CA ARG A 560 26.89 7.49 34.57
C ARG A 560 26.06 8.71 34.93
N SER A 561 24.77 8.53 35.21
CA SER A 561 23.86 9.64 35.53
C SER A 561 24.32 10.38 36.78
N PHE A 562 24.78 9.64 37.80
CA PHE A 562 25.38 10.22 39.00
C PHE A 562 26.72 10.92 38.71
N ARG A 563 27.57 10.35 37.85
CA ARG A 563 28.84 10.98 37.41
C ARG A 563 28.62 12.28 36.64
N LEU A 564 27.52 12.38 35.90
CA LEU A 564 27.15 13.55 35.11
C LEU A 564 26.29 14.57 35.89
N ASP A 565 25.95 14.29 37.15
CA ASP A 565 25.25 15.23 38.04
C ASP A 565 26.22 16.30 38.54
N ASP A 566 26.58 17.21 37.63
CA ASP A 566 27.54 18.30 37.86
C ASP A 566 27.07 19.63 37.25
N GLU A 567 27.85 20.69 37.47
CA GLU A 567 27.53 22.05 37.03
C GLU A 567 27.34 22.16 35.51
N ASP A 568 27.97 21.27 34.71
CA ASP A 568 27.81 21.26 33.26
C ASP A 568 26.42 20.74 32.86
N LEU A 569 25.87 19.75 33.58
CA LEU A 569 24.49 19.30 33.38
C LEU A 569 23.50 20.42 33.73
N ASP A 570 23.69 21.11 34.85
CA ASP A 570 22.88 22.27 35.23
C ASP A 570 22.92 23.37 34.15
N ALA A 571 24.08 23.62 33.57
CA ALA A 571 24.25 24.58 32.47
C ALA A 571 23.51 24.14 31.19
N VAL A 572 23.51 22.85 30.87
CA VAL A 572 22.74 22.29 29.74
C VAL A 572 21.23 22.45 29.99
N LEU A 573 20.75 22.19 31.20
CA LEU A 573 19.33 22.31 31.55
C LEU A 573 18.84 23.76 31.60
N ALA A 574 19.71 24.70 31.98
CA ALA A 574 19.41 26.14 32.02
C ALA A 574 19.51 26.83 30.64
N SER A 575 19.99 26.13 29.61
CA SER A 575 20.26 26.64 28.27
C SER A 575 19.07 26.45 27.33
N ASP A 576 18.76 27.47 26.51
CA ASP A 576 17.77 27.37 25.41
C ASP A 576 18.37 26.77 24.11
N LEU A 577 19.64 26.30 24.15
CA LEU A 577 20.30 25.71 22.99
C LEU A 577 19.69 24.36 22.61
N THR A 578 19.46 24.19 21.32
CA THR A 578 18.98 22.93 20.72
C THR A 578 20.07 22.17 19.97
N ASP A 579 21.20 22.83 19.68
CA ASP A 579 22.36 22.26 19.01
C ASP A 579 23.53 22.09 20.01
N PHE A 580 23.99 20.86 20.18
CA PHE A 580 25.10 20.49 21.07
C PHE A 580 26.31 20.02 20.26
N SER A 581 27.52 20.32 20.76
CA SER A 581 28.75 19.81 20.13
C SER A 581 28.83 18.29 20.21
N GLU A 582 29.52 17.65 19.26
CA GLU A 582 29.74 16.19 19.28
C GLU A 582 30.41 15.73 20.59
N ALA A 583 31.29 16.56 21.18
CA ALA A 583 31.92 16.27 22.47
C ALA A 583 30.91 16.24 23.63
N GLN A 584 29.96 17.18 23.66
CA GLN A 584 28.88 17.19 24.66
C GLN A 584 27.97 15.97 24.48
N LEU A 585 27.52 15.70 23.26
CA LEU A 585 26.68 14.53 22.99
C LEU A 585 27.40 13.22 23.36
N ARG A 586 28.69 13.10 23.05
CA ARG A 586 29.51 11.94 23.41
C ARG A 586 29.57 11.73 24.93
N ARG A 587 29.77 12.80 25.71
CA ARG A 587 29.83 12.74 27.18
C ARG A 587 28.57 12.12 27.79
N PHE A 588 27.39 12.44 27.25
CA PHE A 588 26.11 11.88 27.71
C PHE A 588 25.87 10.43 27.26
N LYS A 589 26.55 9.98 26.20
CA LYS A 589 26.43 8.63 25.65
C LYS A 589 27.45 7.65 26.24
N GLU A 590 28.61 8.12 26.67
CA GLU A 590 29.73 7.26 27.08
C GLU A 590 29.48 6.56 28.43
N LEU A 591 29.62 5.22 28.44
CA LEU A 591 29.69 4.41 29.65
C LEU A 591 31.14 3.96 29.85
N THR A 592 31.75 4.44 30.93
CA THR A 592 33.17 4.17 31.22
C THR A 592 33.36 2.80 31.86
N ALA A 593 34.63 2.35 31.93
CA ALA A 593 35.00 1.13 32.65
C ALA A 593 34.58 1.16 34.13
N GLU A 594 34.60 2.33 34.78
CA GLU A 594 34.17 2.50 36.17
C GLU A 594 32.65 2.36 36.30
N ASP A 595 31.89 3.00 35.41
CA ASP A 595 30.42 2.87 35.37
C ASP A 595 30.01 1.40 35.21
N LEU A 596 30.70 0.66 34.33
CA LEU A 596 30.45 -0.78 34.11
C LEU A 596 30.87 -1.65 35.31
N ALA A 597 31.98 -1.34 35.98
CA ALA A 597 32.42 -2.07 37.16
C ALA A 597 31.43 -1.94 38.32
N GLU A 598 30.99 -0.70 38.59
CA GLU A 598 30.02 -0.40 39.64
C GLU A 598 28.65 -0.97 39.29
N GLY A 599 28.21 -0.84 38.03
CA GLY A 599 26.98 -1.44 37.55
C GLY A 599 26.95 -2.96 37.73
N LEU A 600 28.06 -3.64 37.47
CA LEU A 600 28.20 -5.07 37.73
C LEU A 600 28.11 -5.40 39.23
N SER A 601 28.82 -4.65 40.06
CA SER A 601 28.82 -4.82 41.52
C SER A 601 27.41 -4.68 42.09
N ALA A 602 26.70 -3.63 41.68
CA ALA A 602 25.33 -3.34 42.08
C ALA A 602 24.35 -4.45 41.64
N ALA A 603 24.43 -4.89 40.38
CA ALA A 603 23.57 -5.95 39.85
C ALA A 603 23.78 -7.30 40.58
N VAL A 604 25.02 -7.62 40.97
CA VAL A 604 25.33 -8.81 41.77
C VAL A 604 24.82 -8.67 43.21
N ALA A 605 24.95 -7.50 43.82
CA ALA A 605 24.48 -7.25 45.18
C ALA A 605 22.95 -7.38 45.29
N GLU A 606 22.22 -6.78 44.34
CA GLU A 606 20.76 -6.85 44.27
C GLU A 606 20.25 -8.29 44.20
N LYS A 607 20.90 -9.13 43.38
CA LYS A 607 20.58 -10.56 43.25
C LYS A 607 20.93 -11.42 44.46
N LYS A 608 21.81 -10.95 45.36
CA LYS A 608 22.09 -11.63 46.64
C LYS A 608 21.15 -11.20 47.76
N SER A 609 20.49 -10.06 47.62
CA SER A 609 19.58 -9.49 48.62
C SER A 609 18.10 -9.85 48.44
N GLY A 610 17.71 -10.28 47.24
CA GLY A 610 16.38 -10.84 46.94
C GLY A 610 16.42 -12.35 46.81
#